data_AF-A0A193SSX1-F1
#
_entry.id   AF-A0A193SSX1-F1
#
_cell.length_a   1.000
_cell.length_b   1.000
_cell.length_c   1.000
_cell.angle_alpha   90.00
_cell.angle_beta   90.00
_cell.angle_gamma   90.00
#
_symmetry.space_group_name_H-M   'P 1'
#
loop_
_entity.id
_entity.type
_entity.pdbx_description
1 polymer ?
#
loop_
_entity_poly.entity_id
_entity_poly.type
_entity_poly.pdbx_seq_one_letter_code
_entity_poly.pdbx_strand_id
1 'polypeptide(L)'
;MTTVSKISTEKPTDPTDAKAWEQAVQQSREVGIEWQLPADDKRSAQQIIDDSPLLKNLGGRGDRGEARENLIAQVGDYTKDSSAAFRAVQLLEHIETFDANGDRLAGKDIGNNRIDGYTSSSDARHGTEAGRLKDFGKDGFSSLKGKLHEIRSPADDPAVREQAEQLGIQWERPKGDERDARSIVDGDPLLKNLGNQSDVRDMLKEQVGDFDTDADAAYRATQVLAHIEQFDSSGGRIVGSDVANGRINGFTKSGEARNGTEAGRL
;
A
#
# COMPACT_ATOMS: atom_id res chain seq x y z
N MET A 1 -18.10 12.19 -27.56
CA MET A 1 -17.85 11.62 -26.23
C MET A 1 -17.86 10.12 -26.38
N THR A 2 -16.69 9.50 -26.47
CA THR A 2 -16.57 8.04 -26.43
C THR A 2 -16.95 7.65 -25.02
N THR A 3 -18.12 7.03 -24.85
CA THR A 3 -18.48 6.38 -23.59
C THR A 3 -17.38 5.38 -23.27
N VAL A 4 -16.56 5.66 -22.27
CA VAL A 4 -15.61 4.69 -21.72
C VAL A 4 -16.47 3.53 -21.24
N SER A 5 -16.40 2.39 -21.92
CA SER A 5 -17.08 1.17 -21.49
C SER A 5 -16.61 0.90 -20.07
N LYS A 6 -17.56 0.87 -19.12
CA LYS A 6 -17.26 0.65 -17.70
C LYS A 6 -16.51 -0.67 -17.57
N ILE A 7 -15.28 -0.61 -17.07
CA ILE A 7 -14.46 -1.79 -16.86
C ILE A 7 -15.17 -2.70 -15.84
N SER A 8 -15.38 -3.97 -16.18
CA SER A 8 -15.97 -4.99 -15.30
C SER A 8 -14.89 -5.86 -14.68
N THR A 9 -15.23 -6.61 -13.63
CA THR A 9 -14.30 -7.59 -13.03
C THR A 9 -14.03 -8.76 -13.96
N GLU A 10 -15.07 -9.25 -14.62
CA GLU A 10 -14.97 -10.28 -15.64
C GLU A 10 -14.70 -9.66 -17.01
N LYS A 11 -14.01 -10.41 -17.86
CA LYS A 11 -13.72 -10.01 -19.23
C LYS A 11 -15.03 -9.86 -20.02
N PRO A 12 -15.30 -8.69 -20.63
CA PRO A 12 -16.46 -8.48 -21.49
C PRO A 12 -16.49 -9.46 -22.68
N THR A 13 -17.69 -9.75 -23.19
CA THR A 13 -17.87 -10.59 -24.39
C THR A 13 -17.74 -9.79 -25.69
N ASP A 14 -18.00 -8.47 -25.66
CA ASP A 14 -17.74 -7.60 -26.79
C ASP A 14 -16.22 -7.51 -27.07
N PRO A 15 -15.75 -7.76 -28.30
CA PRO A 15 -14.32 -7.79 -28.61
C PRO A 15 -13.57 -6.48 -28.33
N THR A 16 -14.23 -5.33 -28.48
CA THR A 16 -13.59 -4.02 -28.26
C THR A 16 -13.41 -3.78 -26.77
N ASP A 17 -14.46 -4.03 -26.00
CA ASP A 17 -14.44 -3.91 -24.54
C ASP A 17 -13.51 -4.95 -23.91
N ALA A 18 -13.48 -6.17 -24.45
CA ALA A 18 -12.56 -7.23 -24.04
C ALA A 18 -11.10 -6.83 -24.20
N LYS A 19 -10.75 -6.18 -25.31
CA LYS A 19 -9.38 -5.71 -25.56
C LYS A 19 -8.99 -4.58 -24.62
N ALA A 20 -9.89 -3.62 -24.38
CA ALA A 20 -9.67 -2.54 -23.41
C ALA A 20 -9.49 -3.09 -21.99
N TRP A 21 -10.30 -4.10 -21.63
CA TRP A 21 -10.20 -4.80 -20.36
C TRP A 21 -8.86 -5.53 -20.20
N GLU A 22 -8.42 -6.30 -21.20
CA GLU A 22 -7.13 -7.00 -21.18
C GLU A 22 -5.96 -6.02 -21.03
N GLN A 23 -6.04 -4.88 -21.72
CA GLN A 23 -5.03 -3.84 -21.61
C GLN A 23 -5.00 -3.25 -20.19
N ALA A 24 -6.16 -2.97 -19.58
CA ALA A 24 -6.22 -2.46 -18.22
C ALA A 24 -5.66 -3.46 -17.20
N VAL A 25 -5.96 -4.76 -17.35
CA VAL A 25 -5.42 -5.85 -16.51
C VAL A 25 -3.89 -5.93 -16.64
N GLN A 26 -3.39 -5.82 -17.86
CA GLN A 26 -1.95 -5.87 -18.10
C GLN A 26 -1.24 -4.66 -17.48
N GLN A 27 -1.80 -3.46 -17.69
CA GLN A 27 -1.24 -2.22 -17.14
C GLN A 27 -1.31 -2.18 -15.61
N SER A 28 -2.36 -2.72 -14.98
CA SER A 28 -2.44 -2.79 -13.52
C SER A 28 -1.29 -3.61 -12.95
N ARG A 29 -0.98 -4.76 -13.57
CA ARG A 29 0.13 -5.63 -13.14
C ARG A 29 1.49 -4.97 -13.30
N GLU A 30 1.67 -4.17 -14.36
CA GLU A 30 2.93 -3.44 -14.60
C GLU A 30 3.24 -2.45 -13.48
N VAL A 31 2.20 -1.86 -12.87
CA VAL A 31 2.33 -0.95 -11.72
C VAL A 31 2.13 -1.64 -10.37
N GLY A 32 2.08 -2.98 -10.34
CA GLY A 32 2.00 -3.76 -9.10
C GLY A 32 0.61 -3.86 -8.49
N ILE A 33 -0.45 -3.53 -9.24
CA ILE A 33 -1.84 -3.63 -8.77
C ILE A 33 -2.45 -4.95 -9.25
N GLU A 34 -2.92 -5.74 -8.29
CA GLU A 34 -3.60 -6.99 -8.53
C GLU A 34 -5.04 -6.79 -9.03
N TRP A 35 -5.37 -7.47 -10.13
CA TRP A 35 -6.69 -7.37 -10.73
C TRP A 35 -7.76 -8.20 -10.03
N GLN A 36 -7.45 -9.12 -9.13
CA GLN A 36 -8.47 -9.93 -8.47
C GLN A 36 -8.16 -10.02 -6.99
N LEU A 37 -9.22 -10.06 -6.19
CA LEU A 37 -9.08 -10.41 -4.79
C LEU A 37 -8.48 -11.83 -4.70
N PRO A 38 -7.45 -12.07 -3.86
CA PRO A 38 -6.90 -13.41 -3.65
C PRO A 38 -7.97 -14.42 -3.26
N ALA A 39 -7.81 -15.66 -3.73
CA ALA A 39 -8.85 -16.68 -3.61
C ALA A 39 -9.17 -17.08 -2.16
N ASP A 40 -8.23 -16.88 -1.23
CA ASP A 40 -8.34 -17.11 0.19
C ASP A 40 -8.92 -15.93 0.97
N ASP A 41 -8.86 -14.71 0.42
CA ASP A 41 -9.55 -13.55 0.99
C ASP A 41 -11.06 -13.63 0.72
N LYS A 42 -11.85 -13.61 1.81
CA LYS A 42 -13.31 -13.76 1.79
C LYS A 42 -14.05 -12.47 2.09
N ARG A 43 -13.36 -11.33 2.16
CA ARG A 43 -13.99 -10.05 2.43
C ARG A 43 -14.94 -9.65 1.30
N SER A 44 -16.10 -9.15 1.69
CA SER A 44 -17.05 -8.50 0.78
C SER A 44 -16.55 -7.12 0.34
N ALA A 45 -17.08 -6.60 -0.76
CA ALA A 45 -16.79 -5.23 -1.21
C ALA A 45 -17.01 -4.20 -0.11
N GLN A 46 -18.11 -4.33 0.64
CA GLN A 46 -18.43 -3.43 1.74
C GLN A 46 -17.42 -3.54 2.88
N GLN A 47 -16.96 -4.74 3.22
CA GLN A 47 -15.88 -4.92 4.20
C GLN A 47 -14.62 -4.24 3.69
N ILE A 48 -14.17 -4.50 2.46
CA ILE A 48 -12.95 -3.86 1.91
C ILE A 48 -13.07 -2.33 1.89
N ILE A 49 -14.24 -1.77 1.57
CA ILE A 49 -14.48 -0.33 1.64
C ILE A 49 -14.44 0.17 3.09
N ASP A 50 -15.09 -0.54 4.01
CA ASP A 50 -15.07 -0.20 5.43
C ASP A 50 -13.69 -0.33 6.07
N ASP A 51 -12.82 -1.13 5.44
CA ASP A 51 -11.40 -1.41 5.73
C ASP A 51 -10.45 -0.54 4.89
N SER A 52 -10.96 0.51 4.24
CA SER A 52 -10.11 1.58 3.72
C SER A 52 -10.75 2.94 4.04
N PRO A 53 -10.25 3.74 5.00
CA PRO A 53 -10.90 4.99 5.37
C PRO A 53 -10.81 5.98 4.21
N LEU A 54 -9.75 5.88 3.41
CA LEU A 54 -9.57 6.64 2.18
C LEU A 54 -10.65 6.32 1.15
N LEU A 55 -10.86 5.03 0.81
CA LEU A 55 -11.89 4.62 -0.15
C LEU A 55 -13.31 4.88 0.39
N LYS A 56 -13.54 4.64 1.68
CA LYS A 56 -14.80 4.90 2.39
C LYS A 56 -15.21 6.36 2.35
N ASN A 57 -14.25 7.25 2.58
CA ASN A 57 -14.49 8.69 2.62
C ASN A 57 -14.26 9.36 1.27
N LEU A 58 -13.91 8.60 0.23
CA LEU A 58 -13.74 9.12 -1.12
C LEU A 58 -15.06 9.76 -1.57
N GLY A 59 -14.96 11.05 -1.92
CA GLY A 59 -16.11 11.87 -2.25
C GLY A 59 -16.94 12.41 -1.07
N GLY A 60 -16.48 12.27 0.18
CA GLY A 60 -17.19 12.76 1.37
C GLY A 60 -16.99 14.25 1.71
N ARG A 61 -15.90 14.89 1.27
CA ARG A 61 -15.58 16.31 1.57
C ARG A 61 -14.76 16.97 0.45
N GLY A 62 -15.47 17.46 -0.56
CA GLY A 62 -14.91 18.35 -1.59
C GLY A 62 -14.65 17.69 -2.93
N ASP A 63 -14.69 16.36 -3.02
CA ASP A 63 -14.29 15.63 -4.24
C ASP A 63 -15.41 14.70 -4.80
N ARG A 64 -16.65 15.18 -4.72
CA ARG A 64 -17.74 14.30 -4.26
C ARG A 64 -18.40 13.38 -5.28
N GLY A 65 -18.07 13.51 -6.56
CA GLY A 65 -18.70 12.71 -7.61
C GLY A 65 -17.70 12.27 -8.67
N GLU A 66 -16.94 13.21 -9.22
CA GLU A 66 -16.04 12.94 -10.34
C GLU A 66 -14.96 11.93 -9.98
N ALA A 67 -14.24 12.08 -8.86
CA ALA A 67 -13.21 11.12 -8.45
C ALA A 67 -13.77 9.70 -8.23
N ARG A 68 -14.94 9.60 -7.60
CA ARG A 68 -15.62 8.32 -7.40
C ARG A 68 -16.07 7.69 -8.73
N GLU A 69 -16.64 8.48 -9.63
CA GLU A 69 -17.10 8.01 -10.95
C GLU A 69 -15.93 7.60 -11.83
N ASN A 70 -14.85 8.39 -11.84
CA ASN A 70 -13.60 8.12 -12.52
C ASN A 70 -12.97 6.82 -12.03
N LEU A 71 -12.94 6.63 -10.70
CA LEU A 71 -12.45 5.40 -10.09
C LEU A 71 -13.30 4.21 -10.56
N ILE A 72 -14.62 4.28 -10.42
CA ILE A 72 -15.55 3.22 -10.86
C ILE A 72 -15.41 2.92 -12.35
N ALA A 73 -15.18 3.92 -13.19
CA ALA A 73 -15.04 3.73 -14.63
C ALA A 73 -13.82 2.87 -14.98
N GLN A 74 -12.73 3.01 -14.22
CA GLN A 74 -11.45 2.37 -14.51
C GLN A 74 -11.23 1.05 -13.73
N VAL A 75 -11.80 0.93 -12.53
CA VAL A 75 -11.63 -0.26 -11.67
C VAL A 75 -12.86 -1.15 -11.60
N GLY A 76 -13.99 -0.69 -12.14
CA GLY A 76 -15.30 -1.30 -11.96
C GLY A 76 -16.02 -0.83 -10.70
N ASP A 77 -17.28 -1.26 -10.55
CA ASP A 77 -18.15 -0.83 -9.45
C ASP A 77 -17.70 -1.45 -8.11
N TYR A 78 -16.72 -0.79 -7.49
CA TYR A 78 -16.12 -1.19 -6.22
C TYR A 78 -17.12 -1.24 -5.06
N THR A 79 -18.31 -0.67 -5.21
CA THR A 79 -19.36 -0.77 -4.18
C THR A 79 -20.13 -2.09 -4.20
N LYS A 80 -19.94 -2.90 -5.25
CA LYS A 80 -20.66 -4.16 -5.45
C LYS A 80 -19.74 -5.35 -5.60
N ASP A 81 -18.50 -5.13 -6.06
CA ASP A 81 -17.57 -6.19 -6.39
C ASP A 81 -16.31 -6.10 -5.51
N SER A 82 -16.00 -7.20 -4.80
CA SER A 82 -14.89 -7.24 -3.87
C SER A 82 -13.53 -7.10 -4.56
N SER A 83 -13.38 -7.62 -5.78
CA SER A 83 -12.14 -7.44 -6.53
C SER A 83 -11.99 -5.96 -6.94
N ALA A 84 -13.08 -5.32 -7.38
CA ALA A 84 -13.09 -3.90 -7.70
C ALA A 84 -12.77 -3.03 -6.49
N ALA A 85 -13.29 -3.37 -5.31
CA ALA A 85 -12.88 -2.75 -4.05
C ALA A 85 -11.40 -2.96 -3.76
N PHE A 86 -10.90 -4.19 -3.87
CA PHE A 86 -9.50 -4.53 -3.59
C PHE A 86 -8.51 -3.76 -4.47
N ARG A 87 -8.73 -3.75 -5.80
CA ARG A 87 -7.86 -3.00 -6.72
C ARG A 87 -8.01 -1.48 -6.55
N ALA A 88 -9.18 -0.99 -6.12
CA ALA A 88 -9.38 0.42 -5.82
C ALA A 88 -8.57 0.85 -4.59
N VAL A 89 -8.46 0.00 -3.57
CA VAL A 89 -7.60 0.26 -2.40
C VAL A 89 -6.14 0.37 -2.83
N GLN A 90 -5.60 -0.63 -3.54
CA GLN A 90 -4.21 -0.61 -4.05
C GLN A 90 -3.93 0.59 -4.95
N LEU A 91 -4.90 0.99 -5.77
CA LEU A 91 -4.75 2.19 -6.59
C LEU A 91 -4.60 3.46 -5.75
N LEU A 92 -5.44 3.62 -4.72
CA LEU A 92 -5.37 4.81 -3.87
C LEU A 92 -4.05 4.83 -3.08
N GLU A 93 -3.59 3.68 -2.61
CA GLU A 93 -2.26 3.52 -2.02
C GLU A 93 -1.14 3.90 -3.00
N HIS A 94 -1.22 3.45 -4.26
CA HIS A 94 -0.27 3.84 -5.31
C HIS A 94 -0.24 5.37 -5.49
N ILE A 95 -1.42 6.00 -5.51
CA ILE A 95 -1.54 7.46 -5.63
C ILE A 95 -0.92 8.20 -4.44
N GLU A 96 -1.08 7.70 -3.22
CA GLU A 96 -0.43 8.26 -2.01
C GLU A 96 1.09 7.99 -2.00
N THR A 97 1.53 6.87 -2.57
CA THR A 97 2.92 6.40 -2.49
C THR A 97 3.83 7.06 -3.51
N PHE A 98 3.35 7.29 -4.73
CA PHE A 98 4.19 7.74 -5.85
C PHE A 98 3.86 9.15 -6.32
N ASP A 99 4.88 9.89 -6.73
CA ASP A 99 4.72 11.13 -7.46
C ASP A 99 4.38 10.88 -8.95
N ALA A 100 4.25 11.95 -9.75
CA ALA A 100 3.92 11.81 -11.17
C ALA A 100 5.03 11.17 -12.03
N ASN A 101 6.27 11.14 -11.54
CA ASN A 101 7.41 10.50 -12.21
C ASN A 101 7.56 9.03 -11.82
N GLY A 102 6.86 8.59 -10.76
CA GLY A 102 6.98 7.26 -10.18
C GLY A 102 8.02 7.16 -9.08
N ASP A 103 8.48 8.30 -8.57
CA ASP A 103 9.36 8.38 -7.40
C ASP A 103 8.50 8.25 -6.14
N ARG A 104 9.01 7.53 -5.13
CA ARG A 104 8.30 7.39 -3.85
C ARG A 104 8.28 8.73 -3.12
N LEU A 105 7.09 9.11 -2.66
CA LEU A 105 6.90 10.24 -1.78
C LEU A 105 7.39 9.86 -0.38
N ALA A 106 7.86 10.86 0.36
CA ALA A 106 8.13 10.75 1.79
C ALA A 106 7.56 11.99 2.49
N GLY A 107 6.76 11.81 3.54
CA GLY A 107 6.21 12.93 4.29
C GLY A 107 4.92 12.62 5.04
N LYS A 108 4.47 13.61 5.81
CA LYS A 108 3.29 13.54 6.69
C LYS A 108 1.93 13.46 5.98
N ASP A 109 1.91 13.67 4.67
CA ASP A 109 0.69 13.69 3.88
C ASP A 109 0.33 12.28 3.35
N ILE A 110 1.29 11.35 3.36
CA ILE A 110 1.09 9.94 2.97
C ILE A 110 0.31 9.20 4.06
N GLY A 111 -0.67 8.40 3.67
CA GLY A 111 -1.46 7.57 4.59
C GLY A 111 -2.35 8.38 5.51
N ASN A 112 -2.56 9.67 5.25
CA ASN A 112 -3.33 10.54 6.12
C ASN A 112 -4.86 10.30 6.04
N ASN A 113 -5.27 9.28 5.26
CA ASN A 113 -6.65 8.87 4.98
C ASN A 113 -7.45 9.91 4.18
N ARG A 114 -6.77 10.74 3.39
CA ARG A 114 -7.38 11.75 2.52
C ARG A 114 -6.61 11.84 1.21
N ILE A 115 -7.32 12.20 0.14
CA ILE A 115 -6.69 12.58 -1.12
C ILE A 115 -6.42 14.08 -1.06
N ASP A 116 -5.15 14.45 -1.05
CA ASP A 116 -4.70 15.83 -0.96
C ASP A 116 -4.57 16.52 -2.31
N GLY A 117 -4.72 17.85 -2.28
CA GLY A 117 -4.50 18.70 -3.46
C GLY A 117 -5.76 19.21 -4.15
N TYR A 118 -6.95 19.00 -3.58
CA TYR A 118 -8.16 19.71 -4.01
C TYR A 118 -8.14 21.18 -3.59
N THR A 119 -8.57 22.07 -4.49
CA THR A 119 -8.86 23.46 -4.17
C THR A 119 -10.20 23.58 -3.43
N SER A 120 -10.49 24.76 -2.90
CA SER A 120 -11.82 25.08 -2.35
C SER A 120 -12.94 25.04 -3.39
N SER A 121 -12.60 25.11 -4.69
CA SER A 121 -13.53 24.94 -5.83
C SER A 121 -13.62 23.49 -6.32
N SER A 122 -13.03 22.53 -5.60
CA SER A 122 -13.01 21.11 -5.97
C SER A 122 -12.16 20.78 -7.20
N ASP A 123 -11.27 21.68 -7.61
CA ASP A 123 -10.32 21.40 -8.69
C ASP A 123 -9.10 20.65 -8.15
N ALA A 124 -8.72 19.57 -8.84
CA ALA A 124 -7.49 18.85 -8.56
C ALA A 124 -6.27 19.66 -9.03
N ARG A 125 -5.32 19.92 -8.13
CA ARG A 125 -4.06 20.58 -8.48
C ARG A 125 -3.12 19.60 -9.18
N HIS A 126 -2.46 20.06 -10.24
CA HIS A 126 -1.42 19.28 -10.90
C HIS A 126 -0.28 18.91 -9.93
N GLY A 127 0.27 17.70 -10.06
CA GLY A 127 1.35 17.19 -9.21
C GLY A 127 0.93 16.73 -7.80
N THR A 128 -0.36 16.81 -7.47
CA THR A 128 -0.91 16.31 -6.18
C THR A 128 -1.60 14.96 -6.34
N GLU A 129 -1.94 14.30 -5.24
CA GLU A 129 -2.70 13.04 -5.23
C GLU A 129 -4.04 13.20 -5.97
N ALA A 130 -4.76 14.29 -5.69
CA ALA A 130 -5.99 14.67 -6.40
C ALA A 130 -5.76 14.78 -7.91
N GLY A 131 -4.64 15.40 -8.31
CA GLY A 131 -4.24 15.53 -9.72
C GLY A 131 -4.04 14.18 -10.37
N ARG A 132 -3.29 13.28 -9.70
CA ARG A 132 -3.01 11.92 -10.18
C ARG A 132 -4.27 11.07 -10.25
N LEU A 133 -5.17 11.16 -9.27
CA LEU A 133 -6.46 10.47 -9.29
C LEU A 133 -7.34 10.95 -10.46
N LYS A 134 -7.31 12.25 -10.77
CA LYS A 134 -7.99 12.81 -11.93
C LYS A 134 -7.39 12.31 -13.26
N ASP A 135 -6.06 12.32 -13.37
CA ASP A 135 -5.37 11.81 -14.56
C ASP A 135 -5.65 10.31 -14.77
N PHE A 136 -5.67 9.53 -13.67
CA PHE A 136 -6.09 8.14 -13.71
C PHE A 136 -7.52 7.96 -14.21
N GLY A 137 -8.46 8.79 -13.75
CA GLY A 137 -9.84 8.77 -14.24
C GLY A 137 -9.95 8.88 -15.75
N LYS A 138 -9.07 9.68 -16.35
CA LYS A 138 -9.05 9.98 -17.78
C LYS A 138 -8.29 8.93 -18.59
N ASP A 139 -7.10 8.55 -18.14
CA ASP A 139 -6.11 7.80 -18.93
C ASP A 139 -5.90 6.35 -18.40
N GLY A 140 -6.61 5.97 -17.33
CA GLY A 140 -6.56 4.65 -16.70
C GLY A 140 -5.19 4.32 -16.09
N PHE A 141 -4.89 3.03 -15.96
CA PHE A 141 -3.64 2.54 -15.37
C PHE A 141 -2.37 3.04 -16.08
N SER A 142 -2.47 3.43 -17.36
CA SER A 142 -1.33 3.99 -18.11
C SER A 142 -0.79 5.32 -17.55
N SER A 143 -1.62 6.05 -16.81
CA SER A 143 -1.25 7.30 -16.12
C SER A 143 -0.34 7.07 -14.92
N LEU A 144 -0.38 5.87 -14.34
CA LEU A 144 0.37 5.53 -13.14
C LEU A 144 1.85 5.28 -13.51
N LYS A 145 2.74 5.71 -12.61
CA LYS A 145 4.19 5.54 -12.70
C LYS A 145 4.71 5.04 -11.36
N GLY A 146 5.76 4.24 -11.38
CA GLY A 146 6.19 3.48 -10.21
C GLY A 146 5.42 2.18 -10.08
N LYS A 147 6.00 1.23 -9.34
CA LYS A 147 5.47 -0.12 -9.17
C LYS A 147 5.23 -0.38 -7.68
N LEU A 148 3.97 -0.58 -7.32
CA LEU A 148 3.55 -0.99 -5.99
C LEU A 148 4.05 -2.41 -5.68
N HIS A 149 4.38 -2.68 -4.42
CA HIS A 149 4.88 -3.97 -3.95
C HIS A 149 6.10 -4.48 -4.74
N GLU A 150 6.90 -3.56 -5.28
CA GLU A 150 8.19 -3.90 -5.85
C GLU A 150 9.14 -4.21 -4.69
N ILE A 151 9.31 -5.51 -4.40
CA ILE A 151 10.42 -5.99 -3.58
C ILE A 151 11.70 -5.66 -4.34
N ARG A 152 12.18 -4.43 -4.16
CA ARG A 152 13.56 -4.06 -4.46
C ARG A 152 14.42 -4.91 -3.55
N SER A 153 15.58 -5.37 -4.00
CA SER A 153 16.62 -5.78 -3.06
C SER A 153 17.14 -4.50 -2.43
N PRO A 154 16.68 -4.09 -1.22
CA PRO A 154 17.17 -2.85 -0.62
C PRO A 154 18.64 -3.05 -0.21
N ALA A 155 19.07 -4.31 -0.16
CA ALA A 155 20.47 -4.71 -0.01
C ALA A 155 21.38 -4.13 -1.10
N ASP A 156 20.83 -3.76 -2.26
CA ASP A 156 21.58 -3.17 -3.36
C ASP A 156 21.48 -1.63 -3.40
N ASP A 157 20.73 -1.00 -2.47
CA ASP A 157 20.63 0.47 -2.36
C ASP A 157 21.46 1.01 -1.18
N PRO A 158 22.62 1.63 -1.44
CA PRO A 158 23.48 2.17 -0.40
C PRO A 158 22.81 3.22 0.48
N ALA A 159 21.85 3.98 -0.05
CA ALA A 159 21.18 5.05 0.69
C ALA A 159 20.25 4.48 1.77
N VAL A 160 19.54 3.38 1.47
CA VAL A 160 18.68 2.70 2.44
C VAL A 160 19.52 2.09 3.56
N ARG A 161 20.65 1.48 3.20
CA ARG A 161 21.60 0.93 4.19
C ARG A 161 22.15 2.01 5.12
N GLU A 162 22.55 3.16 4.58
CA GLU A 162 23.05 4.28 5.40
C GLU A 162 22.00 4.80 6.38
N GLN A 163 20.75 4.94 5.96
CA GLN A 163 19.65 5.36 6.83
C GLN A 163 19.39 4.35 7.96
N ALA A 164 19.39 3.05 7.63
CA ALA A 164 19.23 1.99 8.62
C ALA A 164 20.38 2.00 9.65
N GLU A 165 21.62 2.17 9.21
CA GLU A 165 22.79 2.25 10.08
C GLU A 165 22.72 3.45 11.04
N GLN A 166 22.20 4.61 10.60
CA GLN A 166 21.96 5.78 11.45
C GLN A 166 20.94 5.52 12.57
N LEU A 167 19.98 4.63 12.33
CA LEU A 167 19.00 4.17 13.32
C LEU A 167 19.52 3.02 14.19
N GLY A 168 20.79 2.63 14.01
CA GLY A 168 21.41 1.51 14.71
C GLY A 168 21.01 0.13 14.20
N ILE A 169 20.29 0.05 13.07
CA ILE A 169 19.85 -1.19 12.46
C ILE A 169 21.04 -1.82 11.72
N GLN A 170 21.36 -3.06 12.09
CA GLN A 170 22.40 -3.85 11.45
C GLN A 170 21.84 -4.47 10.17
N TRP A 171 22.41 -4.10 9.02
CA TRP A 171 21.89 -4.49 7.72
C TRP A 171 22.01 -6.00 7.43
N GLU A 172 23.07 -6.62 7.93
CA GLU A 172 23.38 -8.04 7.77
C GLU A 172 23.49 -8.68 9.15
N ARG A 173 23.27 -10.01 9.21
CA ARG A 173 23.45 -10.76 10.44
C ARG A 173 24.89 -10.68 10.95
N PRO A 174 25.09 -10.68 12.28
CA PRO A 174 26.43 -10.71 12.84
C PRO A 174 27.16 -11.99 12.44
N LYS A 175 28.49 -11.89 12.28
CA LYS A 175 29.33 -13.01 11.91
C LYS A 175 29.14 -14.19 12.89
N GLY A 176 28.80 -15.36 12.34
CA GLY A 176 28.58 -16.59 13.11
C GLY A 176 27.11 -16.85 13.47
N ASP A 177 26.19 -15.97 13.10
CA ASP A 177 24.76 -16.27 13.14
C ASP A 177 24.37 -17.16 11.94
N GLU A 178 24.06 -18.42 12.23
CA GLU A 178 23.71 -19.44 11.23
C GLU A 178 22.20 -19.66 11.09
N ARG A 179 21.36 -18.86 11.77
CA ARG A 179 19.89 -19.01 11.68
C ARG A 179 19.43 -18.70 10.26
N ASP A 180 18.58 -19.55 9.71
CA ASP A 180 17.92 -19.30 8.43
C ASP A 180 16.76 -18.29 8.59
N ALA A 181 16.23 -17.80 7.45
CA ALA A 181 15.16 -16.81 7.42
C ALA A 181 13.96 -17.25 8.24
N ARG A 182 13.56 -18.52 8.08
CA ARG A 182 12.44 -19.11 8.80
C ARG A 182 12.66 -19.13 10.31
N SER A 183 13.85 -19.53 10.77
CA SER A 183 14.19 -19.55 12.19
C SER A 183 14.18 -18.16 12.82
N ILE A 184 14.56 -17.14 12.04
CA ILE A 184 14.52 -15.73 12.47
C ILE A 184 13.07 -15.25 12.55
N VAL A 185 12.27 -15.48 11.51
CA VAL A 185 10.83 -15.14 11.47
C VAL A 185 10.09 -15.83 12.61
N ASP A 186 10.24 -17.15 12.77
CA ASP A 186 9.54 -17.93 13.79
C ASP A 186 10.01 -17.61 15.22
N GLY A 187 11.23 -17.08 15.36
CA GLY A 187 11.84 -16.69 16.62
C GLY A 187 11.47 -15.29 17.10
N ASP A 188 10.96 -14.43 16.22
CA ASP A 188 10.53 -13.06 16.53
C ASP A 188 8.99 -12.97 16.57
N PRO A 189 8.39 -12.70 17.75
CA PRO A 189 6.93 -12.63 17.85
C PRO A 189 6.29 -11.55 16.98
N LEU A 190 6.94 -10.39 16.77
CA LEU A 190 6.40 -9.32 15.93
C LEU A 190 6.33 -9.77 14.48
N LEU A 191 7.44 -10.28 13.96
CA LEU A 191 7.55 -10.69 12.55
C LEU A 191 6.73 -11.95 12.26
N LYS A 192 6.68 -12.89 13.20
CA LYS A 192 5.85 -14.11 13.11
C LYS A 192 4.36 -13.80 13.07
N ASN A 193 3.92 -12.88 13.92
CA ASN A 193 2.51 -12.53 14.05
C ASN A 193 2.11 -11.37 13.12
N LEU A 194 3.05 -10.86 12.30
CA LEU A 194 2.78 -9.86 11.29
C LEU A 194 1.94 -10.48 10.18
N GLY A 195 0.62 -10.26 10.28
CA GLY A 195 -0.28 -10.49 9.16
C GLY A 195 -0.03 -9.49 8.04
N ASN A 196 -0.73 -9.66 6.91
CA ASN A 196 -0.61 -8.74 5.77
C ASN A 196 -1.82 -7.80 5.65
N GLN A 197 -2.38 -7.38 6.79
CA GLN A 197 -3.48 -6.42 6.77
C GLN A 197 -2.95 -5.05 6.35
N SER A 198 -3.63 -4.38 5.41
CA SER A 198 -3.10 -3.17 4.76
C SER A 198 -1.71 -3.36 4.16
N ASP A 199 -1.43 -4.56 3.64
CA ASP A 199 -0.22 -4.87 2.87
C ASP A 199 1.09 -4.62 3.63
N VAL A 200 1.03 -4.47 4.96
CA VAL A 200 2.18 -4.12 5.83
C VAL A 200 3.33 -5.12 5.76
N ARG A 201 3.04 -6.40 5.48
CA ARG A 201 4.08 -7.42 5.32
C ARG A 201 4.83 -7.17 4.02
N ASP A 202 4.11 -6.86 2.96
CA ASP A 202 4.70 -6.55 1.66
C ASP A 202 5.44 -5.21 1.70
N MET A 203 4.87 -4.17 2.31
CA MET A 203 5.56 -2.89 2.56
C MET A 203 6.87 -3.09 3.35
N LEU A 204 6.85 -3.94 4.39
CA LEU A 204 8.06 -4.26 5.13
C LEU A 204 9.10 -4.95 4.21
N LYS A 205 8.68 -5.90 3.35
CA LYS A 205 9.57 -6.54 2.36
C LYS A 205 10.15 -5.56 1.35
N GLU A 206 9.44 -4.51 0.98
CA GLU A 206 10.01 -3.47 0.11
C GLU A 206 11.15 -2.71 0.78
N GLN A 207 11.13 -2.56 2.11
CA GLN A 207 12.16 -1.84 2.86
C GLN A 207 13.33 -2.74 3.26
N VAL A 208 13.07 -4.02 3.51
CA VAL A 208 14.07 -4.95 4.07
C VAL A 208 14.44 -6.10 3.13
N GLY A 209 13.78 -6.25 1.99
CA GLY A 209 13.90 -7.41 1.11
C GLY A 209 13.01 -8.57 1.55
N ASP A 210 13.00 -9.64 0.74
CA ASP A 210 12.14 -10.80 0.99
C ASP A 210 12.61 -11.64 2.19
N PHE A 211 12.12 -11.27 3.38
CA PHE A 211 12.45 -11.95 4.63
C PHE A 211 11.85 -13.34 4.79
N ASP A 212 11.03 -13.83 3.86
CA ASP A 212 10.61 -15.24 3.87
C ASP A 212 11.72 -16.17 3.37
N THR A 213 12.66 -15.65 2.58
CA THR A 213 13.71 -16.45 1.93
C THR A 213 15.13 -15.95 2.19
N ASP A 214 15.33 -14.67 2.46
CA ASP A 214 16.62 -14.06 2.83
C ASP A 214 16.73 -13.90 4.36
N ALA A 215 17.73 -14.56 4.95
CA ALA A 215 17.97 -14.52 6.39
C ALA A 215 18.49 -13.16 6.87
N ASP A 216 19.23 -12.43 6.03
CA ASP A 216 19.65 -11.08 6.34
C ASP A 216 18.46 -10.11 6.25
N ALA A 217 17.52 -10.33 5.31
CA ALA A 217 16.25 -9.62 5.25
C ALA A 217 15.40 -9.86 6.50
N ALA A 218 15.27 -11.11 6.92
CA ALA A 218 14.57 -11.45 8.17
C ALA A 218 15.23 -10.77 9.37
N TYR A 219 16.55 -10.77 9.45
CA TYR A 219 17.27 -10.16 10.56
C TYR A 219 17.13 -8.64 10.63
N ARG A 220 17.13 -7.93 9.50
CA ARG A 220 16.87 -6.49 9.52
C ARG A 220 15.39 -6.16 9.69
N ALA A 221 14.48 -7.02 9.23
CA ALA A 221 13.03 -6.89 9.48
C ALA A 221 12.68 -6.92 10.98
N THR A 222 13.28 -7.83 11.76
CA THR A 222 13.05 -7.88 13.22
C THR A 222 13.51 -6.58 13.90
N GLN A 223 14.63 -6.01 13.46
CA GLN A 223 15.15 -4.75 13.99
C GLN A 223 14.27 -3.55 13.61
N VAL A 224 13.76 -3.50 12.38
CA VAL A 224 12.80 -2.47 11.94
C VAL A 224 11.52 -2.53 12.78
N LEU A 225 10.94 -3.72 12.97
CA LEU A 225 9.75 -3.88 13.80
C LEU A 225 9.98 -3.50 15.26
N ALA A 226 11.12 -3.91 15.83
CA ALA A 226 11.50 -3.51 17.19
C ALA A 226 11.69 -1.98 17.30
N HIS A 227 12.20 -1.33 16.25
CA HIS A 227 12.31 0.13 16.21
C HIS A 227 10.92 0.79 16.20
N ILE A 228 10.01 0.31 15.34
CA ILE A 228 8.64 0.84 15.22
C ILE A 228 7.82 0.67 16.50
N GLU A 229 8.03 -0.44 17.22
CA GLU A 229 7.40 -0.72 18.52
C GLU A 229 7.93 0.23 19.61
N GLN A 230 9.22 0.59 19.55
CA GLN A 230 9.87 1.37 20.62
C GLN A 230 9.88 2.88 20.40
N PHE A 231 9.75 3.35 19.15
CA PHE A 231 9.90 4.76 18.79
C PHE A 231 8.70 5.31 18.02
N ASP A 232 8.35 6.56 18.29
CA ASP A 232 7.39 7.32 17.50
C ASP A 232 8.05 7.91 16.23
N SER A 233 7.25 8.56 15.38
CA SER A 233 7.71 9.15 14.12
C SER A 233 8.68 10.32 14.29
N SER A 234 8.86 10.85 15.51
CA SER A 234 9.84 11.89 15.84
C SER A 234 11.10 11.31 16.49
N GLY A 235 11.22 9.98 16.61
CA GLY A 235 12.32 9.31 17.29
C GLY A 235 12.20 9.33 18.82
N GLY A 236 11.04 9.73 19.36
CA GLY A 236 10.74 9.71 20.78
C GLY A 236 10.43 8.28 21.24
N ARG A 237 10.94 7.89 22.42
CA ARG A 237 10.68 6.55 22.96
C ARG A 237 9.23 6.43 23.44
N ILE A 238 8.53 5.40 23.00
CA ILE A 238 7.16 5.10 23.42
C ILE A 238 7.22 4.32 24.74
N VAL A 239 6.34 4.67 25.68
CA VAL A 239 6.16 3.97 26.96
C VAL A 239 4.68 3.68 27.17
N GLY A 240 4.33 2.42 27.41
CA GLY A 240 2.93 2.00 27.56
C GLY A 240 2.77 0.47 27.60
N SER A 241 1.54 0.01 27.82
CA SER A 241 1.18 -1.42 27.84
C SER A 241 1.26 -2.11 26.49
N ASP A 242 1.31 -1.33 25.42
CA ASP A 242 1.27 -1.82 24.04
C ASP A 242 2.68 -2.07 23.48
N VAL A 243 3.72 -1.55 24.15
CA VAL A 243 5.13 -1.79 23.80
C VAL A 243 5.58 -3.15 24.34
N ALA A 244 6.34 -3.90 23.54
CA ALA A 244 6.92 -5.21 23.84
C ALA A 244 5.87 -6.31 24.09
N ASN A 245 4.67 -6.19 23.50
CA ASN A 245 3.62 -7.19 23.63
C ASN A 245 3.71 -8.29 22.54
N GLY A 246 4.70 -8.18 21.65
CA GLY A 246 4.97 -9.17 20.60
C GLY A 246 3.98 -9.12 19.44
N ARG A 247 3.28 -8.00 19.25
CA ARG A 247 2.41 -7.70 18.10
C ARG A 247 2.52 -6.23 17.71
N ILE A 248 2.38 -5.94 16.42
CA ILE A 248 2.21 -4.57 15.93
C ILE A 248 0.77 -4.12 16.21
N ASN A 249 0.63 -3.02 16.94
CA ASN A 249 -0.64 -2.50 17.40
C ASN A 249 -1.16 -1.37 16.50
N GLY A 250 -2.47 -1.17 16.57
CA GLY A 250 -3.15 -0.08 15.89
C GLY A 250 -3.74 -0.44 14.53
N PHE A 251 -3.83 -1.73 14.21
CA PHE A 251 -4.78 -2.19 13.22
C PHE A 251 -6.21 -2.00 13.71
N THR A 252 -7.12 -1.58 12.85
CA THR A 252 -8.56 -1.66 13.13
C THR A 252 -8.99 -3.12 13.17
N LYS A 253 -10.22 -3.39 13.62
CA LYS A 253 -10.82 -4.76 13.57
C LYS A 253 -10.83 -5.36 12.16
N SER A 254 -10.61 -4.51 11.19
CA SER A 254 -10.88 -4.72 9.79
C SER A 254 -9.56 -4.63 8.98
N GLY A 255 -8.43 -4.44 9.67
CA GLY A 255 -7.09 -4.61 9.14
C GLY A 255 -6.37 -3.32 8.78
N GLU A 256 -7.02 -2.16 8.91
CA GLU A 256 -6.41 -0.87 8.57
C GLU A 256 -5.38 -0.43 9.60
N ALA A 257 -4.23 0.03 9.14
CA ALA A 257 -3.27 0.76 9.98
C ALA A 257 -3.82 2.13 10.41
N ARG A 258 -3.84 2.41 11.73
CA ARG A 258 -4.22 3.74 12.25
C ARG A 258 -3.03 4.70 12.25
N ASN A 259 -3.29 5.95 11.85
CA ASN A 259 -2.27 6.99 11.91
C ASN A 259 -1.79 7.24 13.34
N GLY A 260 -0.47 7.37 13.49
CA GLY A 260 0.19 7.58 14.78
C GLY A 260 0.32 6.33 15.65
N THR A 261 -0.11 5.15 15.17
CA THR A 261 0.15 3.86 15.85
C THR A 261 1.34 3.13 15.22
N GLU A 262 1.74 2.00 15.80
CA GLU A 262 2.82 1.16 15.25
C GLU A 262 2.49 0.70 13.82
N ALA A 263 1.25 0.24 13.60
CA ALA A 263 0.77 -0.14 12.27
C ALA A 263 0.88 0.99 11.24
N GLY A 264 0.55 2.23 11.60
CA GLY A 264 0.63 3.38 10.68
C GLY A 264 2.03 3.96 10.50
N ARG A 265 3.06 3.33 11.08
CA ARG A 265 4.48 3.68 10.88
C ARG A 265 5.23 2.62 10.05
N LEU A 266 4.57 1.51 9.73
CA LEU A 266 5.01 0.54 8.72
C LEU A 266 4.71 1.08 7.33
#